data_AF-O18278-F1
#
_entry.id   AF-O18278-F1
#
_cell.length_a   1.000
_cell.length_b   1.000
_cell.length_c   1.000
_cell.angle_alpha   90.00
_cell.angle_beta   90.00
_cell.angle_gamma   90.00
#
_symmetry.space_group_name_H-M   'P 1'
#
loop_
_entity.id
_entity.type
_entity.pdbx_description
1 polymer ?
#
loop_
_entity_poly.entity_id
_entity_poly.type
_entity_poly.pdbx_seq_one_letter_code
_entity_poly.pdbx_strand_id
1 'polypeptide(L)'
;MVCSYIFLLINLLVFIPYCLGNSANEFRKALKYYIPRCQGGTWQSISAPEQYETCNTLYGGLEITSTSDISNLRSLRNIITVEGLINIENTNLQDLSFFQSLKFIEYQNVGSTVLNLRNNSQMTRLGLPAPDISTVGQIQEIAFINFENLHKDFCLTVAEVVHYFELNKLSVDNFHVKLCDEEDSKYVICHAEPLKTLLNNCEVIIGNLIIEAGDEGYISKLDFTKYLFGALIIRNTNLKKIKTLFHLSLICSFEDSLPLIQIHSNVNLKEAVLGGIVNLITGGERVAIFQDNHPDLFKSKECDLFDRNNKTDFLKTLVSLTYIGGDCGDERVNITFSNASSLSIFFVISSTVFFFICLFFKI
;
A
#
# COMPACT_ATOMS: atom_id res chain seq x y z
N MET A 1 22.50 -30.03 -40.41
CA MET A 1 21.98 -28.86 -39.67
C MET A 1 21.34 -29.20 -38.32
N VAL A 2 20.68 -30.36 -38.14
CA VAL A 2 19.97 -30.68 -36.87
C VAL A 2 20.90 -30.84 -35.65
N CYS A 3 22.12 -31.37 -35.81
CA CYS A 3 23.06 -31.50 -34.67
C CYS A 3 23.56 -30.16 -34.09
N SER A 4 23.56 -29.08 -34.87
CA SER A 4 24.05 -27.77 -34.39
C SER A 4 23.07 -27.08 -33.44
N TYR A 5 21.76 -27.32 -33.61
CA TYR A 5 20.72 -26.70 -32.78
C TYR A 5 20.57 -27.39 -31.41
N ILE A 6 20.71 -28.71 -31.37
CA ILE A 6 20.65 -29.47 -30.11
C ILE A 6 21.87 -29.14 -29.23
N PHE A 7 23.05 -28.96 -29.83
CA PHE A 7 24.25 -28.57 -29.07
C PHE A 7 24.13 -27.16 -28.47
N LEU A 8 23.49 -26.22 -29.17
CA LEU A 8 23.24 -24.87 -28.64
C LEU A 8 22.24 -24.88 -27.47
N LEU A 9 21.15 -25.65 -27.60
CA LEU A 9 20.10 -25.78 -26.57
C LEU A 9 20.60 -26.49 -25.30
N ILE A 10 21.41 -27.54 -25.44
CA ILE A 10 21.98 -28.25 -24.28
C ILE A 10 22.99 -27.37 -23.53
N ASN A 11 23.81 -26.59 -24.25
CA ASN A 11 24.72 -25.65 -23.58
C ASN A 11 23.96 -24.52 -22.86
N LEU A 12 22.82 -24.07 -23.39
CA LEU A 12 21.94 -23.09 -22.73
C LEU A 12 21.24 -23.65 -21.49
N LEU A 13 20.82 -24.92 -21.49
CA LEU A 13 20.06 -25.50 -20.38
C LEU A 13 20.93 -26.06 -19.24
N VAL A 14 22.14 -26.56 -19.54
CA VAL A 14 22.97 -27.26 -18.54
C VAL A 14 24.00 -26.34 -17.86
N PHE A 15 24.57 -25.35 -18.56
CA PHE A 15 25.67 -24.55 -18.02
C PHE A 15 25.28 -23.24 -17.33
N ILE A 16 24.06 -22.72 -17.57
CA ILE A 16 23.64 -21.44 -16.98
C ILE A 16 23.26 -21.53 -15.48
N PRO A 17 22.74 -22.64 -14.92
CA PRO A 17 22.39 -22.70 -13.50
C PRO A 17 23.58 -22.59 -12.53
N TYR A 18 24.83 -22.71 -12.97
CA TYR A 18 25.98 -22.60 -12.08
C TYR A 18 26.55 -21.18 -11.94
N CYS A 19 26.08 -20.22 -12.75
CA CYS A 19 26.52 -18.82 -12.69
C CYS A 19 25.36 -17.87 -12.33
N LEU A 20 24.54 -18.21 -11.32
CA LEU A 20 23.20 -17.64 -11.11
C LEU A 20 23.11 -16.24 -10.45
N GLY A 21 24.22 -15.59 -10.07
CA GLY A 21 24.16 -14.22 -9.53
C GLY A 21 24.23 -13.15 -10.62
N ASN A 22 25.41 -13.03 -11.24
CA ASN A 22 25.68 -11.99 -12.23
C ASN A 22 25.10 -12.28 -13.62
N SER A 23 24.92 -13.55 -13.99
CA SER A 23 24.40 -13.87 -15.33
C SER A 23 22.91 -13.58 -15.49
N ALA A 24 22.10 -13.57 -14.43
CA ALA A 24 20.68 -13.22 -14.55
C ALA A 24 20.50 -11.76 -14.96
N ASN A 25 21.30 -10.85 -14.39
CA ASN A 25 21.30 -9.44 -14.79
C ASN A 25 21.91 -9.23 -16.18
N GLU A 26 23.00 -9.93 -16.52
CA GLU A 26 23.57 -9.86 -17.88
C GLU A 26 22.65 -10.50 -18.94
N PHE A 27 21.94 -11.58 -18.60
CA PHE A 27 20.91 -12.19 -19.44
C PHE A 27 19.69 -11.29 -19.57
N ARG A 28 19.26 -10.61 -18.51
CA ARG A 28 18.24 -9.54 -18.59
C ARG A 28 18.69 -8.41 -19.52
N LYS A 29 19.93 -7.95 -19.41
CA LYS A 29 20.51 -6.94 -20.34
C LYS A 29 20.57 -7.45 -21.78
N ALA A 30 20.93 -8.71 -22.00
CA ALA A 30 20.98 -9.32 -23.33
C ALA A 30 19.58 -9.51 -23.94
N LEU A 31 18.59 -9.96 -23.15
CA LEU A 31 17.20 -10.02 -23.56
C LEU A 31 16.63 -8.63 -23.87
N LYS A 32 17.03 -7.58 -23.15
CA LYS A 32 16.65 -6.19 -23.40
C LYS A 32 16.99 -5.71 -24.83
N TYR A 33 17.91 -6.38 -25.52
CA TYR A 33 18.23 -6.09 -26.93
C TYR A 33 17.22 -6.68 -27.93
N TYR A 34 16.54 -7.78 -27.58
CA TYR A 34 15.58 -8.48 -28.46
C TYR A 34 14.11 -8.16 -28.16
N ILE A 35 13.83 -7.47 -27.07
CA ILE A 35 12.47 -7.06 -26.70
C ILE A 35 12.10 -5.81 -27.50
N PRO A 36 10.96 -5.76 -28.21
CA PRO A 36 10.51 -4.55 -28.87
C PRO A 36 10.29 -3.40 -27.88
N ARG A 37 10.95 -2.26 -28.12
CA ARG A 37 10.92 -1.07 -27.26
C ARG A 37 10.33 0.11 -28.03
N CYS A 38 9.40 0.81 -27.40
CA CYS A 38 8.79 2.04 -27.92
C CYS A 38 9.19 3.23 -27.06
N GLN A 39 9.39 4.37 -27.72
CA GLN A 39 9.58 5.66 -27.06
C GLN A 39 8.30 6.04 -26.32
N GLY A 40 8.42 6.38 -25.05
CA GLY A 40 7.37 6.96 -24.23
C GLY A 40 7.44 8.48 -24.17
N GLY A 41 6.77 9.06 -23.18
CA GLY A 41 6.57 10.50 -23.03
C GLY A 41 5.11 10.92 -23.29
N THR A 42 4.90 12.15 -23.74
CA THR A 42 3.56 12.69 -24.01
C THR A 42 2.85 11.90 -25.12
N TRP A 43 1.68 11.36 -24.81
CA TRP A 43 0.91 10.47 -25.70
C TRP A 43 0.51 11.12 -27.04
N GLN A 44 0.38 12.45 -27.10
CA GLN A 44 0.13 13.20 -28.35
C GLN A 44 1.24 13.05 -29.40
N SER A 45 2.47 12.76 -28.98
CA SER A 45 3.63 12.64 -29.86
C SER A 45 3.63 11.33 -30.67
N ILE A 46 2.58 10.52 -30.54
CA ILE A 46 2.49 9.19 -31.14
C ILE A 46 1.80 9.29 -32.49
N SER A 47 2.61 9.39 -33.54
CA SER A 47 2.15 9.44 -34.94
C SER A 47 1.61 8.09 -35.46
N ALA A 48 1.84 6.98 -34.74
CA ALA A 48 1.43 5.64 -35.15
C ALA A 48 1.14 4.73 -33.94
N PRO A 49 -0.09 4.76 -33.39
CA PRO A 49 -0.48 3.91 -32.26
C PRO A 49 -0.25 2.41 -32.51
N GLU A 50 -0.39 1.96 -33.76
CA GLU A 50 -0.16 0.58 -34.19
C GLU A 50 1.27 0.07 -33.88
N GLN A 51 2.27 0.97 -33.83
CA GLN A 51 3.64 0.59 -33.49
C GLN A 51 3.73 0.02 -32.06
N TYR A 52 2.90 0.52 -31.15
CA TYR A 52 2.87 0.10 -29.75
C TYR A 52 2.27 -1.28 -29.56
N GLU A 53 1.47 -1.77 -30.52
CA GLU A 53 0.90 -3.13 -30.42
C GLU A 53 1.96 -4.22 -30.45
N THR A 54 3.15 -3.94 -30.99
CA THR A 54 4.28 -4.88 -30.99
C THR A 54 5.26 -4.63 -29.84
N CYS A 55 5.08 -3.54 -29.09
CA CYS A 55 6.00 -3.13 -28.04
C CYS A 55 5.70 -3.81 -26.70
N ASN A 56 6.78 -4.20 -26.03
CA ASN A 56 6.75 -4.79 -24.68
C ASN A 56 7.37 -3.84 -23.65
N THR A 57 8.22 -2.90 -24.09
CA THR A 57 8.85 -1.93 -23.20
C THR A 57 8.56 -0.51 -23.67
N LEU A 58 8.07 0.33 -22.78
CA LEU A 58 7.93 1.77 -22.99
C LEU A 58 9.05 2.49 -22.25
N TYR A 59 9.96 3.17 -22.94
CA TYR A 59 11.06 3.88 -22.28
C TYR A 59 10.87 5.40 -22.33
N GLY A 60 11.21 6.12 -21.27
CA GLY A 60 10.90 7.54 -21.10
C GLY A 60 9.55 7.81 -20.42
N GLY A 61 8.93 6.79 -19.83
CA GLY A 61 7.67 6.93 -19.10
C GLY A 61 6.44 7.12 -19.99
N LEU A 62 5.33 7.54 -19.39
CA LEU A 62 4.09 7.84 -20.09
C LEU A 62 3.50 9.13 -19.52
N GLU A 63 3.07 10.03 -20.39
CA GLU A 63 2.31 11.22 -20.01
C GLU A 63 1.01 11.29 -20.82
N ILE A 64 -0.13 11.30 -20.11
CA ILE A 64 -1.46 11.51 -20.70
C ILE A 64 -2.08 12.75 -20.04
N THR A 65 -2.45 13.72 -20.87
CA THR A 65 -3.05 14.99 -20.44
C THR A 65 -4.43 15.18 -21.09
N SER A 66 -5.11 16.27 -20.74
CA SER A 66 -6.39 16.68 -21.34
C SER A 66 -6.39 16.79 -22.88
N THR A 67 -5.21 17.00 -23.48
CA THR A 67 -5.05 17.16 -24.93
C THR A 67 -4.71 15.84 -25.64
N SER A 68 -4.46 14.77 -24.89
CA SER A 68 -4.07 13.46 -25.42
C SER A 68 -5.24 12.70 -26.07
N ASP A 69 -4.99 12.03 -27.18
CA ASP A 69 -5.99 11.16 -27.81
C ASP A 69 -6.09 9.81 -27.08
N ILE A 70 -7.04 9.71 -26.15
CA ILE A 70 -7.26 8.51 -25.35
C ILE A 70 -7.96 7.37 -26.12
N SER A 71 -8.44 7.58 -27.35
CA SER A 71 -9.17 6.56 -28.12
C SER A 71 -8.30 5.35 -28.50
N ASN A 72 -6.97 5.56 -28.54
CA ASN A 72 -6.00 4.59 -29.00
C ASN A 72 -5.21 3.90 -27.88
N LEU A 73 -5.53 4.13 -26.59
CA LEU A 73 -4.78 3.56 -25.46
C LEU A 73 -4.72 2.03 -25.45
N ARG A 74 -5.65 1.36 -26.15
CA ARG A 74 -5.63 -0.10 -26.32
C ARG A 74 -4.34 -0.61 -27.00
N SER A 75 -3.61 0.23 -27.72
CA SER A 75 -2.33 -0.17 -28.30
C SER A 75 -1.24 -0.43 -27.24
N LEU A 76 -1.40 0.11 -26.02
CA LEU A 76 -0.48 -0.12 -24.90
C LEU A 76 -0.68 -1.45 -24.16
N ARG A 77 -1.68 -2.26 -24.56
CA ARG A 77 -2.08 -3.49 -23.87
C ARG A 77 -0.98 -4.54 -23.73
N ASN A 78 0.05 -4.49 -24.59
CA ASN A 78 1.15 -5.44 -24.63
C ASN A 78 2.40 -4.94 -23.88
N ILE A 79 2.39 -3.70 -23.39
CA ILE A 79 3.50 -3.16 -22.59
C ILE A 79 3.61 -3.96 -21.29
N ILE A 80 4.78 -4.56 -21.09
CA ILE A 80 5.18 -5.33 -19.91
C ILE A 80 6.01 -4.47 -18.95
N THR A 81 6.85 -3.58 -19.48
CA THR A 81 7.75 -2.74 -18.70
C THR A 81 7.59 -1.28 -19.09
N VAL A 82 7.43 -0.40 -18.10
CA VAL A 82 7.60 1.04 -18.27
C VAL A 82 8.92 1.45 -17.62
N GLU A 83 9.86 1.98 -18.40
CA GLU A 83 11.09 2.61 -17.89
C GLU A 83 10.87 4.13 -17.83
N GLY A 84 10.58 4.66 -16.64
CA GLY A 84 10.27 6.07 -16.41
C GLY A 84 9.06 6.25 -15.49
N LEU A 85 8.57 7.49 -15.42
CA LEU A 85 7.42 7.87 -14.59
C LEU A 85 6.13 7.79 -15.40
N ILE A 86 5.00 7.52 -14.75
CA ILE A 86 3.67 7.57 -15.35
C ILE A 86 2.95 8.81 -14.80
N ASN A 87 2.65 9.76 -15.66
CA ASN A 87 1.90 10.97 -15.35
C ASN A 87 0.57 10.97 -16.11
N ILE A 88 -0.56 10.96 -15.40
CA ILE A 88 -1.89 11.00 -16.01
C ILE A 88 -2.68 12.09 -15.32
N GLU A 89 -2.98 13.16 -16.05
CA GLU A 89 -3.64 14.32 -15.49
C GLU A 89 -4.74 14.92 -16.38
N ASN A 90 -5.77 15.45 -15.73
CA ASN A 90 -6.85 16.18 -16.41
C ASN A 90 -7.54 15.35 -17.52
N THR A 91 -7.72 14.04 -17.30
CA THR A 91 -8.34 13.12 -18.27
C THR A 91 -9.73 12.65 -17.84
N ASN A 92 -10.47 12.08 -18.78
CA ASN A 92 -11.74 11.39 -18.54
C ASN A 92 -11.57 9.86 -18.39
N LEU A 93 -10.36 9.37 -18.14
CA LEU A 93 -10.12 7.94 -17.93
C LEU A 93 -10.81 7.45 -16.66
N GLN A 94 -11.40 6.26 -16.73
CA GLN A 94 -12.06 5.63 -15.57
C GLN A 94 -11.09 4.78 -14.72
N ASP A 95 -10.05 4.25 -15.36
CA ASP A 95 -9.00 3.42 -14.79
C ASP A 95 -7.80 3.30 -15.74
N LEU A 96 -6.81 2.47 -15.37
CA LEU A 96 -5.60 2.18 -16.14
C LEU A 96 -5.57 0.76 -16.74
N SER A 97 -6.72 0.11 -16.93
CA SER A 97 -6.83 -1.26 -17.43
C SER A 97 -6.28 -1.47 -18.84
N PHE A 98 -6.05 -0.39 -19.59
CA PHE A 98 -5.33 -0.44 -20.87
C PHE A 98 -3.89 -0.96 -20.73
N PHE A 99 -3.30 -0.95 -19.54
CA PHE A 99 -2.02 -1.58 -19.20
C PHE A 99 -2.16 -3.04 -18.73
N GLN A 100 -3.02 -3.85 -19.37
CA GLN A 100 -3.33 -5.22 -18.94
C GLN A 100 -2.12 -6.17 -18.77
N SER A 101 -1.01 -5.95 -19.49
CA SER A 101 0.19 -6.80 -19.45
C SER A 101 1.32 -6.25 -18.59
N LEU A 102 1.13 -5.07 -17.98
CA LEU A 102 2.19 -4.38 -17.24
C LEU A 102 2.65 -5.24 -16.07
N LYS A 103 3.96 -5.35 -15.88
CA LYS A 103 4.59 -6.11 -14.79
C LYS A 103 5.65 -5.33 -14.06
N PHE A 104 6.29 -4.37 -14.73
CA PHE A 104 7.42 -3.65 -14.16
C PHE A 104 7.32 -2.16 -14.44
N ILE A 105 7.56 -1.34 -13.41
CA ILE A 105 7.84 0.08 -13.53
C ILE A 105 9.25 0.32 -12.99
N GLU A 106 10.16 0.69 -13.88
CA GLU A 106 11.56 0.94 -13.58
C GLU A 106 11.84 2.44 -13.63
N TYR A 107 12.34 3.05 -12.56
CA TYR A 107 12.63 4.49 -12.50
C TYR A 107 14.09 4.76 -12.14
N GLN A 108 14.66 5.88 -12.56
CA GLN A 108 16.07 6.23 -12.27
C GLN A 108 16.21 7.27 -11.17
N ASN A 109 15.21 8.12 -10.99
CA ASN A 109 15.32 9.32 -10.18
C ASN A 109 14.85 9.07 -8.74
N VAL A 110 15.70 9.47 -7.80
CA VAL A 110 15.41 9.53 -6.37
C VAL A 110 14.21 10.44 -6.09
N GLY A 111 13.39 10.09 -5.10
CA GLY A 111 12.33 10.95 -4.60
C GLY A 111 11.25 11.28 -5.63
N SER A 112 11.12 10.46 -6.67
CA SER A 112 10.19 10.70 -7.76
C SER A 112 8.81 10.12 -7.48
N THR A 113 7.79 10.85 -7.91
CA THR A 113 6.44 10.32 -8.06
C THR A 113 6.41 9.38 -9.26
N VAL A 114 6.47 8.07 -9.00
CA VAL A 114 6.53 7.02 -10.04
C VAL A 114 5.22 6.88 -10.79
N LEU A 115 4.11 7.13 -10.10
CA LEU A 115 2.76 7.09 -10.64
C LEU A 115 2.00 8.31 -10.11
N ASN A 116 1.74 9.27 -10.99
CA ASN A 116 1.06 10.51 -10.69
C ASN A 116 -0.32 10.53 -11.35
N LEU A 117 -1.38 10.38 -10.56
CA LEU A 117 -2.77 10.45 -11.01
C LEU A 117 -3.41 11.70 -10.41
N ARG A 118 -3.64 12.71 -11.25
CA ARG A 118 -4.10 14.04 -10.79
C ARG A 118 -5.28 14.59 -11.59
N ASN A 119 -6.29 15.13 -10.92
CA ASN A 119 -7.42 15.81 -11.57
C ASN A 119 -8.18 14.95 -12.61
N ASN A 120 -8.24 13.64 -12.42
CA ASN A 120 -8.98 12.73 -13.30
C ASN A 120 -10.37 12.46 -12.70
N SER A 121 -11.31 13.38 -12.96
CA SER A 121 -12.62 13.40 -12.28
C SER A 121 -13.50 12.17 -12.54
N GLN A 122 -13.24 11.39 -13.61
CA GLN A 122 -13.98 10.17 -13.94
C GLN A 122 -13.29 8.88 -13.45
N MET A 123 -12.09 8.99 -12.87
CA MET A 123 -11.29 7.85 -12.47
C MET A 123 -11.80 7.27 -11.15
N THR A 124 -12.37 6.06 -11.20
CA THR A 124 -12.99 5.38 -10.05
C THR A 124 -12.20 4.18 -9.55
N ARG A 125 -11.28 3.64 -10.37
CA ARG A 125 -10.41 2.51 -10.00
C ARG A 125 -9.02 2.71 -10.55
N LEU A 126 -8.04 2.05 -9.93
CA LEU A 126 -6.67 2.06 -10.43
C LEU A 126 -6.53 1.17 -11.67
N GLY A 127 -6.98 -0.09 -11.60
CA GLY A 127 -7.05 -0.98 -12.77
C GLY A 127 -5.71 -1.46 -13.31
N LEU A 128 -4.64 -1.39 -12.52
CA LEU A 128 -3.32 -1.94 -12.89
C LEU A 128 -3.15 -3.39 -12.41
N PRO A 129 -2.42 -4.24 -13.15
CA PRO A 129 -2.14 -5.63 -12.78
C PRO A 129 -1.05 -5.79 -11.71
N ALA A 130 -0.99 -4.88 -10.73
CA ALA A 130 -0.02 -4.89 -9.62
C ALA A 130 1.45 -5.05 -10.09
N PRO A 131 2.02 -4.09 -10.85
CA PRO A 131 3.40 -4.16 -11.30
C PRO A 131 4.40 -4.02 -10.16
N ASP A 132 5.54 -4.71 -10.27
CA ASP A 132 6.72 -4.48 -9.42
C ASP A 132 7.34 -3.12 -9.79
N ILE A 133 7.56 -2.28 -8.79
CA ILE A 133 8.13 -0.95 -8.94
C ILE A 133 9.52 -0.95 -8.31
N SER A 134 10.53 -0.62 -9.11
CA SER A 134 11.91 -0.67 -8.65
C SER A 134 12.77 0.41 -9.30
N THR A 135 13.79 0.85 -8.56
CA THR A 135 14.78 1.79 -9.05
C THR A 135 15.85 1.09 -9.89
N VAL A 136 16.29 1.72 -10.97
CA VAL A 136 17.41 1.30 -11.81
C VAL A 136 18.71 1.73 -11.11
N GLY A 137 19.20 0.91 -10.18
CA GLY A 137 20.42 1.20 -9.44
C GLY A 137 20.55 0.41 -8.14
N GLN A 138 21.62 0.69 -7.38
CA GLN A 138 21.88 0.01 -6.10
C GLN A 138 21.29 0.72 -4.88
N ILE A 139 20.88 1.98 -4.99
CA ILE A 139 20.37 2.73 -3.84
C ILE A 139 18.85 2.62 -3.83
N GLN A 140 18.31 1.87 -2.86
CA GLN A 140 16.88 1.88 -2.58
C GLN A 140 16.53 3.20 -1.91
N GLU A 141 15.90 4.09 -2.66
CA GLU A 141 15.40 5.37 -2.19
C GLU A 141 13.88 5.44 -2.33
N ILE A 142 13.27 6.35 -1.57
CA ILE A 142 11.81 6.48 -1.52
C ILE A 142 11.29 6.93 -2.88
N ALA A 143 10.28 6.20 -3.33
CA ALA A 143 9.43 6.59 -4.44
C ALA A 143 8.03 6.89 -3.92
N PHE A 144 7.35 7.76 -4.65
CA PHE A 144 6.04 8.27 -4.26
C PHE A 144 4.97 7.88 -5.27
N ILE A 145 3.75 7.68 -4.79
CA ILE A 145 2.55 7.64 -5.61
C ILE A 145 1.70 8.86 -5.27
N ASN A 146 1.07 9.46 -6.27
CA ASN A 146 0.18 10.58 -6.07
C ASN A 146 -1.23 10.23 -6.56
N PHE A 147 -2.20 10.37 -5.66
CA PHE A 147 -3.62 10.29 -5.93
C PHE A 147 -4.26 11.60 -5.50
N GLU A 148 -4.50 12.51 -6.46
CA GLU A 148 -4.94 13.86 -6.16
C GLU A 148 -6.17 14.21 -7.02
N ASN A 149 -7.25 14.63 -6.37
CA ASN A 149 -8.47 15.14 -7.04
C ASN A 149 -9.03 14.19 -8.12
N LEU A 150 -9.13 12.91 -7.77
CA LEU A 150 -9.77 11.87 -8.59
C LEU A 150 -11.30 11.88 -8.38
N HIS A 151 -12.01 10.90 -8.93
CA HIS A 151 -13.44 10.76 -8.61
C HIS A 151 -13.62 10.52 -7.11
N LYS A 152 -14.71 11.03 -6.52
CA LYS A 152 -15.03 10.86 -5.09
C LYS A 152 -15.16 9.41 -4.63
N ASP A 153 -15.40 8.50 -5.57
CA ASP A 153 -15.54 7.06 -5.34
C ASP A 153 -14.29 6.28 -5.79
N PHE A 154 -13.19 6.97 -6.12
CA PHE A 154 -11.91 6.33 -6.35
C PHE A 154 -11.47 5.55 -5.12
N CYS A 155 -11.21 4.26 -5.31
CA CYS A 155 -10.79 3.38 -4.23
C CYS A 155 -9.69 2.41 -4.64
N LEU A 156 -8.90 1.99 -3.66
CA LEU A 156 -7.94 0.90 -3.75
C LEU A 156 -8.47 -0.33 -3.00
N THR A 157 -8.26 -1.50 -3.58
CA THR A 157 -8.52 -2.79 -2.93
C THR A 157 -7.47 -3.09 -1.86
N VAL A 158 -7.77 -4.04 -0.97
CA VAL A 158 -6.80 -4.56 0.01
C VAL A 158 -5.51 -5.04 -0.66
N ALA A 159 -5.63 -5.81 -1.75
CA ALA A 159 -4.48 -6.28 -2.52
C ALA A 159 -3.64 -5.14 -3.09
N GLU A 160 -4.26 -4.09 -3.64
CA GLU A 160 -3.54 -2.92 -4.17
C GLU A 160 -2.80 -2.17 -3.05
N VAL A 161 -3.44 -1.92 -1.91
CA VAL A 161 -2.80 -1.24 -0.76
C VAL A 161 -1.58 -2.03 -0.28
N VAL A 162 -1.73 -3.35 -0.08
CA VAL A 162 -0.60 -4.21 0.33
C VAL A 162 0.50 -4.21 -0.73
N HIS A 163 0.15 -4.32 -2.01
CA HIS A 163 1.11 -4.37 -3.09
C HIS A 163 1.93 -3.08 -3.20
N TYR A 164 1.30 -1.92 -3.25
CA TYR A 164 2.01 -0.66 -3.43
C TYR A 164 2.77 -0.21 -2.17
N PHE A 165 2.20 -0.41 -0.98
CA PHE A 165 2.78 0.16 0.24
C PHE A 165 3.60 -0.81 1.07
N GLU A 166 3.33 -2.12 1.07
CA GLU A 166 4.14 -3.11 1.80
C GLU A 166 5.19 -3.77 0.90
N LEU A 167 4.77 -4.28 -0.26
CA LEU A 167 5.70 -4.97 -1.18
C LEU A 167 6.63 -3.97 -1.88
N ASN A 168 6.06 -2.98 -2.56
CA ASN A 168 6.82 -1.94 -3.29
C ASN A 168 7.34 -0.81 -2.41
N LYS A 169 6.89 -0.71 -1.15
CA LYS A 169 7.41 0.24 -0.14
C LYS A 169 7.35 1.69 -0.62
N LEU A 170 6.29 2.04 -1.34
CA LEU A 170 6.06 3.41 -1.80
C LEU A 170 5.59 4.29 -0.65
N SER A 171 5.89 5.57 -0.73
CA SER A 171 5.25 6.62 0.06
C SER A 171 4.19 7.33 -0.79
N VAL A 172 3.47 8.27 -0.21
CA VAL A 172 2.42 9.05 -0.89
C VAL A 172 2.80 10.53 -0.92
N ASP A 173 2.47 11.22 -2.01
CA ASP A 173 2.51 12.69 -2.10
C ASP A 173 1.17 13.29 -1.63
N ASN A 174 0.09 13.03 -2.38
CA ASN A 174 -1.29 13.23 -1.94
C ASN A 174 -2.01 11.88 -1.97
N PHE A 175 -2.89 11.64 -1.00
CA PHE A 175 -3.57 10.36 -0.79
C PHE A 175 -5.09 10.53 -0.71
N HIS A 176 -5.69 11.15 -1.74
CA HIS A 176 -7.14 11.35 -1.84
C HIS A 176 -7.83 10.07 -2.32
N VAL A 177 -7.84 9.02 -1.48
CA VAL A 177 -8.32 7.68 -1.86
C VAL A 177 -9.21 7.08 -0.77
N LYS A 178 -10.08 6.14 -1.16
CA LYS A 178 -10.81 5.27 -0.23
C LYS A 178 -10.32 3.84 -0.32
N LEU A 179 -10.63 3.03 0.70
CA LEU A 179 -10.58 1.58 0.55
C LEU A 179 -11.86 1.10 -0.15
N CYS A 180 -11.74 0.18 -1.11
CA CYS A 180 -12.91 -0.42 -1.75
C CYS A 180 -13.66 -1.34 -0.76
N ASP A 181 -14.98 -1.31 -0.82
CA ASP A 181 -15.86 -2.19 -0.03
C ASP A 181 -16.08 -3.52 -0.77
N GLU A 182 -15.02 -4.33 -0.83
CA GLU A 182 -14.98 -5.61 -1.56
C GLU A 182 -14.29 -6.67 -0.69
N GLU A 183 -14.84 -7.89 -0.67
CA GLU A 183 -14.15 -9.03 -0.07
C GLU A 183 -12.96 -9.45 -0.92
N ASP A 184 -11.83 -9.77 -0.27
CA ASP A 184 -10.66 -10.36 -0.92
C ASP A 184 -10.38 -11.73 -0.31
N SER A 185 -10.70 -12.79 -1.06
CA SER A 185 -10.49 -14.18 -0.63
C SER A 185 -9.05 -14.54 -0.27
N LYS A 186 -8.06 -13.70 -0.64
CA LYS A 186 -6.66 -13.87 -0.28
C LYS A 186 -6.37 -13.55 1.18
N TYR A 187 -7.20 -12.73 1.83
CA TYR A 187 -6.97 -12.22 3.18
C TYR A 187 -8.13 -12.55 4.11
N VAL A 188 -7.82 -12.84 5.38
CA VAL A 188 -8.83 -12.85 6.44
C VAL A 188 -9.06 -11.41 6.90
N ILE A 189 -10.11 -10.79 6.36
CA ILE A 189 -10.46 -9.39 6.64
C ILE A 189 -11.44 -9.33 7.81
N CYS A 190 -11.12 -8.47 8.78
CA CYS A 190 -12.00 -8.14 9.89
C CYS A 190 -12.23 -6.63 9.92
N HIS A 191 -13.43 -6.21 10.30
CA HIS A 191 -13.69 -4.82 10.66
C HIS A 191 -13.36 -4.60 12.14
N ALA A 192 -12.88 -3.40 12.46
CA ALA A 192 -12.54 -3.03 13.82
C ALA A 192 -13.77 -3.10 14.73
N GLU A 193 -13.65 -3.89 15.78
CA GLU A 193 -14.62 -4.09 16.84
C GLU A 193 -13.88 -4.14 18.19
N PRO A 194 -14.59 -4.01 19.32
CA PRO A 194 -14.00 -4.32 20.63
C PRO A 194 -13.29 -5.69 20.61
N LEU A 195 -12.10 -5.81 21.20
CA LEU A 195 -11.31 -7.04 21.09
C LEU A 195 -12.05 -8.28 21.63
N LYS A 196 -12.98 -8.09 22.56
CA LYS A 196 -13.85 -9.15 23.05
C LYS A 196 -14.66 -9.82 21.92
N THR A 197 -15.18 -9.08 20.96
CA THR A 197 -16.02 -9.59 19.86
C THR A 197 -15.25 -9.82 18.57
N LEU A 198 -14.11 -9.13 18.37
CA LEU A 198 -13.23 -9.30 17.22
C LEU A 198 -12.92 -10.79 16.98
N LEU A 199 -12.94 -11.22 15.72
CA LEU A 199 -12.61 -12.59 15.35
C LEU A 199 -11.13 -12.90 15.62
N ASN A 200 -10.80 -14.18 15.80
CA ASN A 200 -9.40 -14.61 15.90
C ASN A 200 -8.77 -14.65 14.51
N ASN A 201 -7.46 -14.49 14.45
CA ASN A 201 -6.64 -14.68 13.23
C ASN A 201 -6.97 -13.71 12.08
N CYS A 202 -7.46 -12.52 12.39
CA CYS A 202 -7.60 -11.45 11.41
C CYS A 202 -6.22 -11.12 10.83
N GLU A 203 -6.05 -11.17 9.51
CA GLU A 203 -4.82 -10.74 8.85
C GLU A 203 -4.87 -9.23 8.56
N VAL A 204 -6.05 -8.74 8.16
CA VAL A 204 -6.35 -7.33 7.89
C VAL A 204 -7.40 -6.86 8.90
N ILE A 205 -7.16 -5.73 9.56
CA ILE A 205 -8.17 -5.02 10.35
C ILE A 205 -8.50 -3.70 9.65
N ILE A 206 -9.76 -3.50 9.28
CA ILE A 206 -10.27 -2.27 8.68
C ILE A 206 -10.96 -1.42 9.74
N GLY A 207 -10.50 -0.19 9.94
CA GLY A 207 -10.97 0.73 10.97
C GLY A 207 -9.94 0.91 12.10
N ASN A 208 -10.27 1.78 13.05
CA ASN A 208 -9.35 2.13 14.14
C ASN A 208 -9.26 0.99 15.16
N LEU A 209 -8.05 0.49 15.39
CA LEU A 209 -7.77 -0.55 16.38
C LEU A 209 -7.56 0.09 17.75
N ILE A 210 -8.53 -0.08 18.64
CA ILE A 210 -8.50 0.46 20.00
C ILE A 210 -8.23 -0.68 20.98
N ILE A 211 -7.14 -0.58 21.75
CA ILE A 211 -6.82 -1.46 22.88
C ILE A 211 -6.99 -0.64 24.15
N GLU A 212 -8.00 -0.97 24.95
CA GLU A 212 -8.32 -0.20 26.14
C GLU A 212 -8.53 -1.06 27.41
N ALA A 213 -8.96 -0.42 28.49
CA ALA A 213 -9.15 -1.08 29.78
C ALA A 213 -10.11 -2.27 29.66
N GLY A 214 -9.65 -3.47 30.04
CA GLY A 214 -10.43 -4.70 29.96
C GLY A 214 -10.12 -5.56 28.72
N ASP A 215 -9.33 -5.03 27.77
CA ASP A 215 -8.92 -5.77 26.58
C ASP A 215 -7.70 -6.67 26.80
N GLU A 216 -7.02 -6.60 27.95
CA GLU A 216 -5.76 -7.31 28.21
C GLU A 216 -5.87 -8.83 28.07
N GLY A 217 -7.06 -9.39 28.31
CA GLY A 217 -7.36 -10.81 28.12
C GLY A 217 -7.61 -11.24 26.68
N TYR A 218 -7.75 -10.29 25.75
CA TYR A 218 -8.11 -10.53 24.34
C TYR A 218 -7.03 -10.09 23.35
N ILE A 219 -5.92 -9.48 23.80
CA ILE A 219 -4.87 -8.95 22.91
C ILE A 219 -4.24 -10.01 21.99
N SER A 220 -4.26 -11.30 22.35
CA SER A 220 -3.71 -12.38 21.51
C SER A 220 -4.49 -12.59 20.21
N LYS A 221 -5.70 -12.02 20.08
CA LYS A 221 -6.43 -12.02 18.81
C LYS A 221 -5.71 -11.26 17.70
N LEU A 222 -4.80 -10.36 18.06
CA LEU A 222 -4.03 -9.51 17.17
C LEU A 222 -2.70 -10.16 16.72
N ASP A 223 -2.40 -11.39 17.15
CA ASP A 223 -1.12 -12.06 16.89
C ASP A 223 -0.89 -12.40 15.40
N PHE A 224 -1.95 -12.45 14.60
CA PHE A 224 -1.88 -12.67 13.15
C PHE A 224 -2.14 -11.41 12.32
N THR A 225 -2.45 -10.27 12.95
CA THR A 225 -2.71 -9.01 12.25
C THR A 225 -1.42 -8.55 11.58
N LYS A 226 -1.44 -8.51 10.25
CA LYS A 226 -0.35 -8.00 9.41
C LYS A 226 -0.62 -6.59 8.93
N TYR A 227 -1.88 -6.25 8.69
CA TYR A 227 -2.26 -4.99 8.06
C TYR A 227 -3.35 -4.29 8.88
N LEU A 228 -3.12 -3.03 9.26
CA LEU A 228 -4.10 -2.18 9.91
C LEU A 228 -4.48 -1.03 8.97
N PHE A 229 -5.73 -1.01 8.52
CA PHE A 229 -6.27 0.05 7.68
C PHE A 229 -7.08 1.02 8.53
N GLY A 230 -6.35 1.84 9.31
CA GLY A 230 -6.88 2.79 10.29
C GLY A 230 -5.78 3.24 11.26
N ALA A 231 -6.17 3.87 12.37
CA ALA A 231 -5.24 4.27 13.44
C ALA A 231 -5.09 3.19 14.52
N LEU A 232 -3.92 3.12 15.16
CA LEU A 232 -3.65 2.31 16.35
C LEU A 232 -3.77 3.16 17.61
N ILE A 233 -4.68 2.80 18.51
CA ILE A 233 -4.93 3.55 19.75
C ILE A 233 -4.81 2.59 20.94
N ILE A 234 -3.87 2.84 21.85
CA ILE A 234 -3.65 2.05 23.06
C ILE A 234 -3.78 2.97 24.25
N ARG A 235 -4.84 2.78 25.06
CA ARG A 235 -5.16 3.71 26.14
C ARG A 235 -5.66 3.06 27.41
N ASN A 236 -5.36 3.65 28.56
CA ASN A 236 -5.92 3.23 29.85
C ASN A 236 -5.74 1.73 30.16
N THR A 237 -4.72 1.07 29.60
CA THR A 237 -4.48 -0.36 29.84
C THR A 237 -3.62 -0.58 31.09
N ASN A 238 -3.71 -1.78 31.64
CA ASN A 238 -2.80 -2.31 32.67
C ASN A 238 -1.62 -3.08 32.08
N LEU A 239 -1.42 -3.02 30.77
CA LEU A 239 -0.32 -3.71 30.10
C LEU A 239 1.02 -3.20 30.62
N LYS A 240 1.92 -4.12 30.95
CA LYS A 240 3.31 -3.78 31.28
C LYS A 240 4.17 -3.61 30.04
N LYS A 241 3.80 -4.29 28.97
CA LYS A 241 4.43 -4.23 27.65
C LYS A 241 3.49 -4.66 26.55
N ILE A 242 3.69 -4.16 25.34
CA ILE A 242 3.02 -4.67 24.14
C ILE A 242 3.75 -5.96 23.70
N LYS A 243 3.08 -7.10 23.84
CA LYS A 243 3.60 -8.44 23.45
C LYS A 243 3.01 -8.96 22.14
N THR A 244 2.02 -8.27 21.60
CA THR A 244 1.30 -8.63 20.38
C THR A 244 1.69 -7.67 19.24
N LEU A 245 1.00 -7.71 18.10
CA LEU A 245 1.26 -6.89 16.90
C LEU A 245 2.69 -7.07 16.33
N PHE A 246 3.38 -8.17 16.66
CA PHE A 246 4.72 -8.44 16.16
C PHE A 246 4.75 -8.75 14.66
N HIS A 247 3.61 -9.15 14.09
CA HIS A 247 3.41 -9.35 12.64
C HIS A 247 2.88 -8.11 11.93
N LEU A 248 2.48 -7.06 12.66
CA LEU A 248 1.94 -5.84 12.04
C LEU A 248 3.05 -5.18 11.21
N SER A 249 2.84 -5.13 9.89
CA SER A 249 3.81 -4.66 8.90
C SER A 249 3.43 -3.33 8.26
N LEU A 250 2.13 -3.05 8.11
CA LEU A 250 1.62 -1.81 7.50
C LEU A 250 0.50 -1.22 8.34
N ILE A 251 0.59 0.09 8.60
CA ILE A 251 -0.53 0.91 9.04
C ILE A 251 -0.87 1.88 7.91
N CYS A 252 -2.10 1.87 7.43
CA CYS A 252 -2.59 2.74 6.36
C CYS A 252 -3.90 3.42 6.77
N SER A 253 -3.87 4.71 7.09
CA SER A 253 -5.07 5.48 7.38
C SER A 253 -5.62 6.14 6.12
N PHE A 254 -6.93 6.03 5.93
CA PHE A 254 -7.70 6.79 4.93
C PHE A 254 -8.42 7.99 5.56
N GLU A 255 -8.15 8.27 6.85
CA GLU A 255 -8.66 9.42 7.58
C GLU A 255 -7.49 10.36 7.93
N ASP A 256 -7.53 11.58 7.38
CA ASP A 256 -6.43 12.55 7.51
C ASP A 256 -6.45 13.28 8.86
N SER A 257 -7.57 13.24 9.58
CA SER A 257 -7.77 13.97 10.85
C SER A 257 -7.20 13.27 12.08
N LEU A 258 -6.80 12.00 11.98
CA LEU A 258 -6.35 11.21 13.12
C LEU A 258 -4.84 10.90 13.07
N PRO A 259 -4.12 11.06 14.19
CA PRO A 259 -2.78 10.51 14.34
C PRO A 259 -2.78 9.01 14.09
N LEU A 260 -1.77 8.53 13.36
CA LEU A 260 -1.62 7.11 13.01
C LEU A 260 -1.51 6.22 14.24
N ILE A 261 -0.82 6.71 15.27
CA ILE A 261 -0.57 5.96 16.51
C ILE A 261 -0.82 6.86 17.71
N GLN A 262 -1.57 6.36 18.67
CA GLN A 262 -1.80 7.02 19.95
C GLN A 262 -1.55 5.99 21.05
N ILE A 263 -0.58 6.25 21.92
CA ILE A 263 -0.33 5.43 23.12
C ILE A 263 -0.38 6.39 24.29
N HIS A 264 -1.42 6.33 25.11
CA HIS A 264 -1.57 7.31 26.18
C HIS A 264 -2.28 6.77 27.42
N SER A 265 -2.01 7.38 28.57
CA SER A 265 -2.67 7.03 29.85
C SER A 265 -2.45 5.57 30.28
N ASN A 266 -1.38 4.91 29.81
CA ASN A 266 -1.03 3.54 30.20
C ASN A 266 0.01 3.55 31.33
N VAL A 267 -0.46 3.71 32.57
CA VAL A 267 0.39 3.95 33.75
C VAL A 267 1.36 2.82 34.08
N ASN A 268 1.12 1.61 33.56
CA ASN A 268 1.96 0.43 33.79
C ASN A 268 2.86 0.08 32.59
N LEU A 269 2.68 0.75 31.44
CA LEU A 269 3.30 0.35 30.17
C LEU A 269 4.74 0.83 30.09
N LYS A 270 5.69 -0.08 30.34
CA LYS A 270 7.13 0.20 30.37
C LYS A 270 7.86 -0.07 29.06
N GLU A 271 7.20 -0.70 28.10
CA GLU A 271 7.81 -1.13 26.85
C GLU A 271 6.74 -1.22 25.75
N ALA A 272 6.96 -0.53 24.64
CA ALA A 272 6.16 -0.63 23.44
C ALA A 272 7.11 -0.74 22.25
N VAL A 273 7.04 -1.85 21.51
CA VAL A 273 7.87 -2.09 20.32
C VAL A 273 6.99 -2.67 19.23
N LEU A 274 6.95 -1.98 18.09
CA LEU A 274 6.28 -2.38 16.85
C LEU A 274 7.32 -2.58 15.73
N GLY A 275 8.36 -3.36 16.00
CA GLY A 275 9.52 -3.52 15.10
C GLY A 275 9.19 -4.14 13.73
N GLY A 276 8.06 -4.85 13.63
CA GLY A 276 7.57 -5.47 12.39
C GLY A 276 7.10 -4.47 11.33
N ILE A 277 6.77 -3.23 11.71
CA ILE A 277 6.23 -2.23 10.79
C ILE A 277 7.31 -1.83 9.77
N VAL A 278 6.98 -1.92 8.49
CA VAL A 278 7.85 -1.55 7.37
C VAL A 278 7.42 -0.26 6.69
N ASN A 279 6.15 0.14 6.81
CA ASN A 279 5.64 1.37 6.21
C ASN A 279 4.42 1.93 6.96
N LEU A 280 4.23 3.24 6.87
CA LEU A 280 3.14 4.01 7.48
C LEU A 280 2.56 4.95 6.43
N ILE A 281 1.26 4.83 6.13
CA ILE A 281 0.58 5.61 5.08
C ILE A 281 -0.58 6.38 5.67
N THR A 282 -0.69 7.64 5.30
CA THR A 282 -1.82 8.53 5.60
C THR A 282 -1.79 9.69 4.60
N GLY A 283 -2.95 10.28 4.28
CA GLY A 283 -3.03 11.56 3.57
C GLY A 283 -2.85 12.77 4.49
N GLY A 284 -3.01 12.56 5.80
CA GLY A 284 -2.76 13.56 6.83
C GLY A 284 -1.32 13.60 7.32
N GLU A 285 -1.13 14.27 8.45
CA GLU A 285 0.18 14.38 9.10
C GLU A 285 0.60 13.04 9.72
N ARG A 286 1.87 12.66 9.52
CA ARG A 286 2.48 11.45 10.11
C ARG A 286 2.80 11.67 11.58
N VAL A 287 1.78 11.71 12.42
CA VAL A 287 1.89 12.02 13.86
C VAL A 287 1.65 10.79 14.72
N ALA A 288 2.47 10.65 15.78
CA ALA A 288 2.20 9.78 16.92
C ALA A 288 2.03 10.60 18.21
N ILE A 289 1.02 10.24 19.02
CA ILE A 289 0.79 10.84 20.34
C ILE A 289 1.24 9.89 21.44
N PHE A 290 2.19 10.33 22.27
CA PHE A 290 2.61 9.65 23.48
C PHE A 290 2.45 10.55 24.70
N GLN A 291 1.56 10.18 25.63
CA GLN A 291 1.24 11.03 26.78
C GLN A 291 0.75 10.23 27.99
N ASP A 292 1.18 10.61 29.20
CA ASP A 292 0.68 10.04 30.46
C ASP A 292 0.91 8.52 30.57
N ASN A 293 1.93 7.98 29.91
CA ASN A 293 2.33 6.60 30.09
C ASN A 293 3.33 6.45 31.25
N HIS A 294 3.75 5.22 31.53
CA HIS A 294 4.79 4.98 32.52
C HIS A 294 6.11 5.67 32.12
N PRO A 295 6.82 6.40 33.01
CA PRO A 295 8.04 7.15 32.68
C PRO A 295 9.19 6.32 32.08
N ASP A 296 9.26 5.02 32.42
CA ASP A 296 10.25 4.11 31.85
C ASP A 296 9.98 3.71 30.37
N LEU A 297 8.84 4.06 29.76
CA LEU A 297 8.42 3.59 28.42
C LEU A 297 9.49 3.81 27.33
N PHE A 298 10.10 5.00 27.31
CA PHE A 298 11.11 5.40 26.32
C PHE A 298 12.49 5.60 26.93
N LYS A 299 12.74 5.05 28.13
CA LYS A 299 14.00 5.27 28.87
C LYS A 299 15.24 4.72 28.16
N SER A 300 15.08 3.65 27.39
CA SER A 300 16.18 3.00 26.66
C SER A 300 16.33 3.48 25.22
N LYS A 301 15.27 4.03 24.63
CA LYS A 301 15.24 4.53 23.25
C LYS A 301 14.25 5.69 23.18
N GLU A 302 14.75 6.89 22.88
CA GLU A 302 13.93 8.11 22.80
C GLU A 302 12.87 7.96 21.70
N CYS A 303 11.62 7.75 22.12
CA CYS A 303 10.42 7.74 21.28
C CYS A 303 10.47 6.73 20.12
N ASP A 304 11.35 5.74 20.20
CA ASP A 304 11.56 4.78 19.12
C ASP A 304 10.62 3.58 19.29
N LEU A 305 9.46 3.67 18.63
CA LEU A 305 8.49 2.58 18.61
C LEU A 305 8.88 1.45 17.64
N PHE A 306 9.73 1.72 16.64
CA PHE A 306 9.93 0.84 15.49
C PHE A 306 11.28 0.13 15.47
N ASP A 307 12.08 0.25 16.52
CA ASP A 307 13.44 -0.32 16.57
C ASP A 307 14.31 0.14 15.39
N ARG A 308 14.33 1.46 15.15
CA ARG A 308 14.97 2.08 13.97
C ARG A 308 16.44 1.71 13.83
N ASN A 309 17.15 1.40 14.91
CA ASN A 309 18.55 0.98 14.87
C ASN A 309 18.79 -0.33 14.11
N ASN A 310 17.78 -1.19 14.01
CA ASN A 310 17.83 -2.44 13.26
C ASN A 310 17.30 -2.31 11.82
N LYS A 311 16.93 -1.10 11.38
CA LYS A 311 16.41 -0.81 10.04
C LYS A 311 17.46 -0.12 9.16
N THR A 312 17.36 -0.35 7.85
CA THR A 312 18.11 0.44 6.86
C THR A 312 17.61 1.89 6.85
N ASP A 313 18.42 2.84 6.37
CA ASP A 313 18.01 4.25 6.33
C ASP A 313 16.75 4.45 5.48
N PHE A 314 16.59 3.70 4.40
CA PHE A 314 15.37 3.64 3.61
C PHE A 314 14.13 3.26 4.46
N LEU A 315 14.21 2.17 5.23
CA LEU A 315 13.10 1.74 6.08
C LEU A 315 12.85 2.70 7.24
N LYS A 316 13.88 3.34 7.79
CA LYS A 316 13.73 4.36 8.84
C LYS A 316 12.87 5.52 8.35
N THR A 317 13.03 5.94 7.10
CA THR A 317 12.25 7.05 6.56
C THR A 317 10.78 6.65 6.31
N LEU A 318 10.51 5.44 5.86
CA LEU A 318 9.13 4.95 5.66
C LEU A 318 8.31 4.87 6.95
N VAL A 319 8.97 4.61 8.08
CA VAL A 319 8.32 4.56 9.41
C VAL A 319 8.52 5.84 10.23
N SER A 320 9.06 6.90 9.63
CA SER A 320 9.30 8.15 10.35
C SER A 320 7.98 8.82 10.74
N LEU A 321 7.91 9.29 11.98
CA LEU A 321 6.77 10.01 12.55
C LEU A 321 7.25 11.27 13.27
N THR A 322 6.37 12.26 13.34
CA THR A 322 6.46 13.37 14.28
C THR A 322 5.83 12.93 15.60
N TYR A 323 6.60 12.96 16.68
CA TYR A 323 6.12 12.58 18.01
C TYR A 323 5.67 13.81 18.79
N ILE A 324 4.48 13.76 19.37
CA ILE A 324 3.92 14.81 20.22
C ILE A 324 3.34 14.23 21.52
N GLY A 325 3.04 15.09 22.49
CA GLY A 325 2.54 14.71 23.80
C GLY A 325 3.64 14.62 24.85
N GLY A 326 3.25 14.69 26.13
CA GLY A 326 4.19 14.94 27.24
C GLY A 326 5.25 13.86 27.50
N ASP A 327 5.19 12.70 26.83
CA ASP A 327 6.21 11.65 26.99
C ASP A 327 7.36 11.79 25.97
N CYS A 328 7.13 12.47 24.85
CA CYS A 328 8.02 12.48 23.69
C CYS A 328 8.11 13.81 22.92
N GLY A 329 7.22 14.76 23.20
CA GLY A 329 7.27 16.13 22.72
C GLY A 329 7.45 17.12 23.87
N ASP A 330 7.57 18.40 23.52
CA ASP A 330 7.82 19.46 24.49
C ASP A 330 6.63 19.76 25.41
N GLU A 331 5.41 19.52 24.91
CA GLU A 331 4.18 19.93 25.57
C GLU A 331 3.12 18.81 25.59
N ARG A 332 2.26 18.89 26.61
CA ARG A 332 1.05 18.08 26.68
C ARG A 332 0.08 18.51 25.59
N VAL A 333 -0.55 17.55 24.94
CA VAL A 333 -1.56 17.79 23.90
C VAL A 333 -2.94 17.40 24.38
N ASN A 334 -3.95 18.10 23.88
CA ASN A 334 -5.34 17.72 24.13
C ASN A 334 -5.72 16.56 23.21
N ILE A 335 -5.98 15.39 23.78
CA ILE A 335 -6.36 14.20 23.02
C ILE A 335 -7.87 14.26 22.78
N THR A 336 -8.26 14.48 21.53
CA THR A 336 -9.66 14.36 21.11
C THR A 336 -9.95 12.90 20.79
N PHE A 337 -10.98 12.35 21.42
CA PHE A 337 -11.39 10.96 21.19
C PHE A 337 -12.27 10.89 19.96
N SER A 338 -11.81 10.23 18.90
CA SER A 338 -12.74 9.66 17.92
C SER A 338 -13.37 8.43 18.57
N ASN A 339 -14.70 8.44 18.73
CA ASN A 339 -15.41 7.20 18.96
C ASN A 339 -15.13 6.29 17.76
N ALA A 340 -15.02 4.98 17.99
CA ALA A 340 -15.13 4.02 16.91
C ALA A 340 -16.35 4.43 16.09
N SER A 341 -16.15 4.81 14.83
CA SER A 341 -17.26 5.00 13.92
C SER A 341 -17.91 3.63 13.84
N SER A 342 -18.99 3.43 14.59
CA SER A 342 -19.99 2.49 14.14
C SER A 342 -20.40 3.07 12.79
N LEU A 343 -19.77 2.60 11.70
CA LEU A 343 -20.39 2.59 10.39
C LEU A 343 -21.79 2.11 10.69
N SER A 344 -22.72 3.06 10.59
CA SER A 344 -24.10 2.84 10.95
C SER A 344 -24.47 1.67 10.10
N ILE A 345 -24.63 0.51 10.72
CA ILE A 345 -25.07 -0.67 10.02
C ILE A 345 -26.52 -0.32 9.66
N PHE A 346 -26.69 0.38 8.55
CA PHE A 346 -27.85 0.21 7.71
C PHE A 346 -27.76 -1.24 7.25
N PHE A 347 -28.10 -2.15 8.16
CA PHE A 347 -28.80 -3.35 7.80
C PHE A 347 -30.00 -2.80 7.05
N VAL A 348 -29.87 -2.74 5.74
CA VAL A 348 -30.99 -2.83 4.84
C VAL A 348 -31.64 -4.14 5.22
N ILE A 349 -32.55 -4.06 6.19
CA ILE A 349 -33.57 -5.07 6.45
C ILE A 349 -34.46 -5.03 5.20
N SER A 350 -33.96 -5.57 4.09
CA SER A 350 -34.77 -5.80 2.89
C SER A 350 -34.57 -7.18 2.27
N SER A 351 -33.61 -8.01 2.71
CA SER A 351 -33.55 -9.39 2.22
C SER A 351 -34.31 -10.41 3.09
N THR A 352 -34.43 -10.22 4.40
CA THR A 352 -35.18 -11.17 5.26
C THR A 352 -36.68 -10.91 5.30
N VAL A 353 -37.14 -9.66 5.12
CA VAL A 353 -38.58 -9.36 4.99
C VAL A 353 -39.12 -9.82 3.63
N PHE A 354 -38.32 -9.76 2.56
CA PHE A 354 -38.71 -10.33 1.27
C PHE A 354 -38.75 -11.86 1.27
N PHE A 355 -37.89 -12.53 2.04
CA PHE A 355 -37.92 -14.00 2.12
C PHE A 355 -39.13 -14.53 2.91
N PHE A 356 -39.62 -13.79 3.91
CA PHE A 356 -40.81 -14.19 4.66
C PHE A 356 -42.14 -13.86 3.98
N ILE A 357 -42.22 -12.81 3.16
CA ILE A 357 -43.45 -12.49 2.43
C ILE A 357 -43.67 -13.48 1.26
N CYS A 358 -42.62 -14.00 0.63
CA CYS A 358 -42.78 -15.00 -0.44
C CYS A 358 -43.19 -16.39 0.04
N LEU A 359 -43.00 -16.74 1.32
CA LEU A 359 -43.45 -18.04 1.84
C LEU A 359 -44.91 -18.05 2.34
N PHE A 360 -45.51 -16.88 2.61
CA PHE A 360 -46.88 -16.83 3.14
C PHE A 360 -48.00 -16.68 2.08
N PHE A 361 -47.67 -16.48 0.80
CA PHE A 361 -48.65 -16.49 -0.30
C PHE A 361 -48.48 -17.71 -1.22
N LYS A 362 -48.27 -18.89 -0.63
CA LYS A 362 -48.57 -20.18 -1.24
C LYS A 362 -49.59 -20.94 -0.38
N ILE A 363 -50.80 -20.40 -0.34
CA ILE A 363 -52.08 -21.09 -0.11
C ILE A 363 -53.00 -20.55 -1.20
#